data_AF-A0A950HKI1-F1
#
_entry.id   AF-A0A950HKI1-F1
#
_cell.length_a   1.000
_cell.length_b   1.000
_cell.length_c   1.000
_cell.angle_alpha   90.00
_cell.angle_beta   90.00
_cell.angle_gamma   90.00
#
_symmetry.space_group_name_H-M   'P 1'
#
loop_
_entity.id
_entity.type
_entity.pdbx_description
1 polymer ?
#
loop_
_entity_poly.entity_id
_entity_poly.type
_entity_poly.pdbx_seq_one_letter_code
_entity_poly.pdbx_strand_id
1 'polypeptide(L)'
;MKSVGSRRIAIGLAIMAGGFGGCQVEGTATGVVNNSTGTFRASNVEAVIGPDGQCEADVNLDPSTLRPPATAVRPGITECDLVRLQGRPQDVVVADLPDGRRSVEMFYPGNGGTTRGYVFIANRLVSTPPGTLQE
;
A
#
# COMPACT_ATOMS: atom_id res chain seq x y z
N MET A 1 30.85 -33.71 -58.96
CA MET A 1 32.24 -33.49 -59.43
C MET A 1 32.81 -32.38 -58.55
N LYS A 2 33.67 -32.70 -57.57
CA LYS A 2 35.14 -32.45 -57.55
C LYS A 2 35.43 -30.94 -57.76
N SER A 3 36.07 -30.17 -56.88
CA SER A 3 37.27 -30.44 -56.09
C SER A 3 37.61 -29.19 -55.22
N VAL A 4 38.00 -29.41 -53.95
CA VAL A 4 39.22 -28.94 -53.20
C VAL A 4 39.83 -27.56 -53.56
N GLY A 5 40.27 -26.66 -52.65
CA GLY A 5 40.45 -26.72 -51.19
C GLY A 5 41.35 -25.58 -50.63
N SER A 6 41.66 -25.68 -49.31
CA SER A 6 42.84 -25.17 -48.53
C SER A 6 43.30 -23.71 -48.67
N ARG A 7 43.77 -22.95 -47.65
CA ARG A 7 44.10 -23.17 -46.21
C ARG A 7 44.42 -21.79 -45.57
N ARG A 8 44.00 -21.61 -44.29
CA ARG A 8 44.64 -20.85 -43.18
C ARG A 8 44.70 -19.31 -43.33
N ILE A 9 44.23 -18.52 -42.35
CA ILE A 9 44.96 -18.17 -41.13
C ILE A 9 43.99 -17.84 -39.99
N ALA A 10 44.34 -18.29 -38.79
CA ALA A 10 43.65 -18.06 -37.54
C ALA A 10 44.01 -16.70 -36.92
N ILE A 11 43.03 -15.99 -36.37
CA ILE A 11 43.21 -15.09 -35.22
C ILE A 11 41.96 -15.25 -34.35
N GLY A 12 42.12 -15.92 -33.21
CA GLY A 12 41.09 -15.96 -32.17
C GLY A 12 41.18 -14.73 -31.28
N LEU A 13 40.08 -14.39 -30.59
CA LEU A 13 40.15 -13.90 -29.21
C LEU A 13 38.76 -13.85 -28.55
N ALA A 14 38.72 -14.40 -27.33
CA ALA A 14 37.84 -14.11 -26.19
C ALA A 14 36.33 -14.37 -26.31
N ILE A 15 35.93 -15.55 -25.79
CA ILE A 15 34.64 -15.78 -25.14
C ILE A 15 34.64 -15.01 -23.82
N MET A 16 33.91 -13.90 -23.73
CA MET A 16 33.57 -13.32 -22.43
C MET A 16 32.26 -13.93 -21.96
N ALA A 17 32.40 -15.02 -21.19
CA ALA A 17 31.35 -15.53 -20.33
C ALA A 17 31.15 -14.54 -19.16
N GLY A 18 30.19 -13.63 -19.32
CA GLY A 18 29.71 -12.78 -18.23
C GLY A 18 28.72 -13.58 -17.38
N GLY A 19 29.21 -14.20 -16.32
CA GLY A 19 28.38 -14.83 -15.31
C GLY A 19 27.56 -13.78 -14.56
N PHE A 20 26.24 -13.97 -14.49
CA PHE A 20 25.44 -13.39 -13.42
C PHE A 20 25.74 -14.21 -12.17
N GLY A 21 26.84 -13.83 -11.50
CA GLY A 21 27.18 -14.30 -10.18
C GLY A 21 26.07 -13.93 -9.22
N GLY A 22 25.48 -14.94 -8.59
CA GLY A 22 24.71 -14.75 -7.38
C GLY A 22 25.60 -14.11 -6.33
N CYS A 23 25.21 -12.94 -5.83
CA CYS A 23 25.72 -12.44 -4.57
C CYS A 23 24.94 -13.16 -3.47
N GLN A 24 25.52 -14.27 -3.02
CA GLN A 24 25.20 -14.90 -1.75
C GLN A 24 25.46 -13.83 -0.68
N VAL A 25 24.43 -13.47 0.06
CA VAL A 25 24.57 -12.69 1.29
C VAL A 25 25.07 -13.64 2.38
N GLU A 26 26.38 -13.70 2.60
CA GLU A 26 26.93 -14.22 3.85
C GLU A 26 27.10 -13.07 4.83
N GLY A 27 26.45 -13.23 5.97
CA GLY A 27 26.25 -12.19 6.96
C GLY A 27 27.54 -11.73 7.63
N THR A 28 27.63 -10.42 7.78
CA THR A 28 28.05 -9.83 9.05
C THR A 28 26.93 -8.88 9.46
N ALA A 29 26.24 -9.21 10.54
CA ALA A 29 25.17 -8.42 11.08
C ALA A 29 25.69 -7.08 11.60
N THR A 30 25.29 -5.99 10.95
CA THR A 30 24.91 -4.71 11.58
C THR A 30 24.06 -3.97 10.56
N GLY A 31 22.85 -3.59 10.96
CA GLY A 31 21.79 -3.10 10.08
C GLY A 31 22.22 -1.99 9.14
N VAL A 32 21.75 -2.08 7.90
CA VAL A 32 21.79 -0.97 6.94
C VAL A 32 20.93 0.16 7.52
N VAL A 33 21.57 1.08 8.22
CA VAL A 33 21.09 2.46 8.35
C VAL A 33 21.14 3.07 6.96
N ASN A 34 20.00 3.05 6.27
CA ASN A 34 19.83 3.84 5.04
C ASN A 34 19.80 5.32 5.44
N ASN A 35 20.99 5.91 5.59
CA ASN A 35 21.17 7.36 5.65
C ASN A 35 21.04 7.90 4.23
N SER A 36 19.80 8.01 3.77
CA SER A 36 19.45 8.95 2.71
C SER A 36 18.94 10.21 3.40
N THR A 37 19.85 11.13 3.69
CA THR A 37 19.53 12.53 4.00
C THR A 37 19.04 13.24 2.73
N GLY A 38 17.96 12.70 2.15
CA GLY A 38 17.04 13.52 1.39
C GLY A 38 16.10 14.13 2.41
N THR A 39 15.99 15.46 2.44
CA THR A 39 14.81 16.10 3.02
C THR A 39 13.62 15.73 2.14
N PHE A 40 13.14 14.49 2.25
CA PHE A 40 11.82 14.11 1.80
C PHE A 40 10.88 14.92 2.67
N ARG A 41 10.24 15.91 2.08
CA ARG A 41 8.96 16.37 2.60
C ARG A 41 8.03 15.18 2.40
N ALA A 42 8.01 14.27 3.38
CA ALA A 42 6.99 13.26 3.49
C ALA A 42 5.68 14.04 3.54
N SER A 43 4.89 13.96 2.47
CA SER A 43 3.52 14.43 2.51
C SER A 43 2.86 13.56 3.56
N ASN A 44 2.57 14.12 4.72
CA ASN A 44 1.94 13.46 5.86
C ASN A 44 0.45 13.14 5.59
N VAL A 45 0.12 12.77 4.36
CA VAL A 45 -1.24 12.52 3.90
C VAL A 45 -1.52 11.05 4.18
N GLU A 46 -2.33 10.81 5.20
CA GLU A 46 -2.86 9.47 5.51
C GLU A 46 -3.65 8.92 4.34
N ALA A 47 -3.53 7.62 4.10
CA ALA A 47 -4.29 6.92 3.08
C ALA A 47 -5.80 7.11 3.29
N VAL A 48 -6.50 7.39 2.20
CA VAL A 48 -7.96 7.59 2.16
C VAL A 48 -8.59 6.55 1.26
N ILE A 49 -9.87 6.25 1.49
CA ILE A 49 -10.58 5.33 0.61
C ILE A 49 -11.03 6.06 -0.66
N GLY A 50 -10.86 5.44 -1.82
CA GLY A 50 -11.50 5.86 -3.05
C GLY A 50 -12.98 5.45 -3.10
N PRO A 51 -13.77 6.01 -4.03
CA PRO A 51 -15.16 5.57 -4.26
C PRO A 51 -15.25 4.10 -4.74
N ASP A 52 -14.15 3.53 -5.21
CA ASP A 52 -13.99 2.12 -5.59
C ASP A 52 -13.69 1.19 -4.39
N GLY A 53 -13.67 1.74 -3.17
CA GLY A 53 -13.41 0.99 -1.94
C GLY A 53 -11.96 0.55 -1.79
N GLN A 54 -11.03 1.07 -2.61
CA GLN A 54 -9.60 0.87 -2.45
C GLN A 54 -9.00 1.90 -1.50
N CYS A 55 -8.01 1.50 -0.71
CA CYS A 55 -7.19 2.44 0.03
C CYS A 55 -6.08 2.98 -0.87
N GLU A 56 -6.12 4.28 -1.11
CA GLU A 56 -5.12 5.00 -1.87
C GLU A 56 -4.19 5.73 -0.90
N ALA A 57 -2.90 5.35 -0.91
CA ALA A 57 -1.85 6.08 -0.24
C ALA A 57 -1.05 6.84 -1.29
N ASP A 58 -0.78 8.13 -1.05
CA ASP A 58 0.27 8.82 -1.79
C ASP A 58 1.60 8.15 -1.43
N VAL A 59 2.36 7.68 -2.43
CA VAL A 59 3.41 6.63 -2.31
C VAL A 59 4.65 7.09 -1.52
N ASN A 60 4.59 8.25 -0.87
CA ASN A 60 5.68 8.84 -0.11
C ASN A 60 5.39 8.78 1.40
N LEU A 61 5.55 7.58 1.98
CA LEU A 61 5.31 7.24 3.40
C LEU A 61 3.90 7.60 3.89
N ASP A 62 2.95 6.69 3.71
CA ASP A 62 1.66 6.72 4.41
C ASP A 62 1.90 6.76 5.94
N PRO A 63 1.60 7.86 6.65
CA PRO A 63 1.82 7.93 8.09
C PRO A 63 0.94 6.94 8.88
N SER A 64 -0.11 6.37 8.28
CA SER A 64 -0.84 5.25 8.88
C SER A 64 -0.01 3.96 8.94
N THR A 65 1.05 3.81 8.12
CA THR A 65 2.05 2.73 8.28
C THR A 65 3.05 2.98 9.41
N LEU A 66 3.20 4.23 9.85
CA LEU A 66 4.06 4.60 10.99
C LEU A 66 3.32 4.45 12.34
N ARG A 67 1.98 4.38 12.31
CA ARG A 67 1.14 4.13 13.47
C ARG A 67 0.83 2.63 13.60
N PRO A 68 0.75 2.07 14.82
CA PRO A 68 0.23 0.72 14.99
C PRO A 68 -1.17 0.62 14.38
N PRO A 69 -1.46 -0.42 13.59
CA PRO A 69 -2.77 -0.60 12.98
C PRO A 69 -3.84 -0.69 14.06
N ALA A 70 -5.04 -0.16 13.78
CA ALA A 70 -6.16 -0.32 14.70
C ALA A 70 -6.49 -1.81 14.84
N THR A 71 -6.75 -2.25 16.07
CA THR A 71 -7.12 -3.65 16.38
C THR A 71 -8.61 -3.85 16.62
N ALA A 72 -9.38 -2.76 16.73
CA ALA A 72 -10.83 -2.79 16.86
C ALA A 72 -11.46 -1.49 16.36
N VAL A 73 -12.72 -1.58 15.95
CA VAL A 73 -13.53 -0.45 15.51
C VAL A 73 -13.83 0.46 16.70
N ARG A 74 -13.41 1.72 16.61
CA ARG A 74 -13.63 2.75 17.64
C ARG A 74 -13.58 4.15 17.01
N PRO A 75 -14.20 5.18 17.62
CA PRO A 75 -14.10 6.54 17.13
C PRO A 75 -12.63 6.97 16.91
N GLY A 76 -12.38 7.70 15.82
CA GLY A 76 -11.06 8.24 15.47
C GLY A 76 -10.12 7.30 14.71
N ILE A 77 -10.48 6.04 14.42
CA ILE A 77 -9.71 5.24 13.45
C ILE A 77 -9.83 5.81 12.04
N THR A 78 -8.88 5.49 11.18
CA THR A 78 -8.87 5.92 9.78
C THR A 78 -9.85 5.11 8.92
N GLU A 79 -10.19 5.66 7.76
CA GLU A 79 -10.94 4.98 6.71
C GLU A 79 -10.29 3.62 6.37
N CYS A 80 -8.98 3.62 6.17
CA CYS A 80 -8.22 2.43 5.83
C CYS A 80 -8.02 1.45 6.98
N ASP A 81 -8.00 1.92 8.23
CA ASP A 81 -8.05 1.03 9.39
C ASP A 81 -9.38 0.26 9.43
N LEU A 82 -10.50 0.89 9.10
CA LEU A 82 -11.79 0.21 9.03
C LEU A 82 -11.80 -0.86 7.93
N VAL A 83 -11.27 -0.54 6.74
CA VAL A 83 -11.14 -1.50 5.63
C VAL A 83 -10.24 -2.67 6.01
N ARG A 84 -9.16 -2.44 6.76
CA ARG A 84 -8.30 -3.53 7.27
C ARG A 84 -9.04 -4.43 8.27
N LEU A 85 -9.89 -3.84 9.11
CA LEU A 85 -10.63 -4.56 10.15
C LEU A 85 -11.86 -5.32 9.61
N GLN A 86 -12.57 -4.77 8.63
CA GLN A 86 -13.84 -5.33 8.13
C GLN A 86 -13.77 -5.87 6.69
N GLY A 87 -12.67 -5.64 5.98
CA GLY A 87 -12.56 -5.91 4.55
C GLY A 87 -13.09 -4.74 3.72
N ARG A 88 -13.37 -4.99 2.43
CA ARG A 88 -13.91 -3.95 1.55
C ARG A 88 -15.36 -3.61 1.89
N PRO A 89 -15.75 -2.33 1.83
CA PRO A 89 -17.16 -1.95 1.87
C PRO A 89 -17.88 -2.42 0.59
N GLN A 90 -19.20 -2.58 0.69
CA GLN A 90 -20.06 -2.83 -0.48
C GLN A 90 -20.25 -1.56 -1.31
N ASP A 91 -20.30 -0.42 -0.63
CA ASP A 91 -20.52 0.89 -1.24
C ASP A 91 -19.83 1.98 -0.44
N VAL A 92 -19.40 3.04 -1.13
CA VAL A 92 -18.69 4.17 -0.56
C VAL A 92 -19.26 5.46 -1.13
N VAL A 93 -19.80 6.30 -0.27
CA VAL A 93 -20.28 7.63 -0.63
C VAL A 93 -19.27 8.66 -0.14
N VAL A 94 -18.72 9.45 -1.06
CA VAL A 94 -17.79 10.54 -0.76
C VAL A 94 -18.47 11.87 -1.04
N ALA A 95 -18.38 12.80 -0.11
CA ALA A 95 -18.95 14.14 -0.23
C ALA A 95 -18.03 15.19 0.40
N ASP A 96 -18.14 16.44 -0.07
CA ASP A 96 -17.56 17.60 0.60
C ASP A 96 -18.59 18.23 1.54
N LEU A 97 -18.19 18.48 2.79
CA LEU A 97 -18.98 19.18 3.78
C LEU A 97 -18.98 20.70 3.49
N PRO A 98 -19.97 21.47 4.00
CA PRO A 98 -20.03 22.92 3.78
C PRO A 98 -18.81 23.71 4.26
N ASP A 99 -18.03 23.13 5.18
CA ASP A 99 -16.80 23.70 5.73
C ASP A 99 -15.53 23.24 4.96
N GLY A 100 -15.70 22.56 3.82
CA GLY A 100 -14.61 22.08 2.98
C GLY A 100 -13.94 20.80 3.48
N ARG A 101 -14.42 20.19 4.57
CA ARG A 101 -13.92 18.88 5.01
C ARG A 101 -14.54 17.76 4.19
N ARG A 102 -13.76 16.71 3.93
CA ARG A 102 -14.25 15.48 3.31
C ARG A 102 -15.12 14.67 4.28
N SER A 103 -16.28 14.23 3.83
CA SER A 103 -17.12 13.22 4.47
C SER A 103 -17.11 11.94 3.65
N VAL A 104 -16.98 10.80 4.32
CA VAL A 104 -17.07 9.48 3.69
C VAL A 104 -18.04 8.63 4.48
N GLU A 105 -19.00 8.03 3.79
CA GLU A 105 -19.88 7.02 4.36
C GLU A 105 -19.59 5.67 3.70
N MET A 106 -19.27 4.66 4.52
CA MET A 106 -18.98 3.30 4.05
C MET A 106 -20.07 2.35 4.51
N PHE A 107 -20.54 1.52 3.58
CA PHE A 107 -21.63 0.57 3.82
C PHE A 107 -21.11 -0.87 3.82
N TYR A 108 -21.39 -1.60 4.91
CA TYR A 108 -20.99 -2.99 5.10
C TYR A 108 -22.23 -3.88 5.32
N PRO A 109 -22.14 -5.20 5.02
CA PRO A 109 -23.22 -6.12 5.37
C PRO A 109 -23.44 -6.16 6.88
N GLY A 110 -24.71 -6.05 7.28
CA GLY A 110 -25.18 -6.29 8.64
C GLY A 110 -25.87 -7.65 8.78
N ASN A 111 -26.36 -7.92 9.98
CA ASN A 111 -27.12 -9.15 10.25
C ASN A 111 -28.54 -9.03 9.70
N GLY A 112 -29.10 -10.15 9.24
CA GLY A 112 -30.50 -10.22 8.80
C GLY A 112 -30.81 -9.40 7.54
N GLY A 113 -29.84 -9.18 6.66
CA GLY A 113 -30.02 -8.42 5.41
C GLY A 113 -30.00 -6.90 5.60
N THR A 114 -29.59 -6.41 6.77
CA THR A 114 -29.39 -4.98 7.03
C THR A 114 -28.05 -4.48 6.49
N THR A 115 -27.91 -3.18 6.32
CA THR A 115 -26.64 -2.53 5.97
C THR A 115 -26.15 -1.70 7.15
N ARG A 116 -24.85 -1.73 7.40
CA ARG A 116 -24.17 -1.01 8.48
C ARG A 116 -23.38 0.15 7.89
N GLY A 117 -23.83 1.38 8.15
CA GLY A 117 -23.15 2.61 7.73
C GLY A 117 -22.14 3.10 8.77
N TYR A 118 -20.95 3.48 8.30
CA TYR A 118 -19.90 4.11 9.09
C TYR A 118 -19.57 5.47 8.48
N VAL A 119 -19.56 6.52 9.31
CA VAL A 119 -19.33 7.89 8.82
C VAL A 119 -17.97 8.40 9.29
N PHE A 120 -17.22 8.93 8.34
CA PHE A 120 -15.92 9.54 8.54
C PHE A 120 -15.98 11.01 8.17
N ILE A 121 -15.28 11.84 8.95
CA ILE A 121 -15.03 13.24 8.62
C ILE A 121 -13.53 13.47 8.69
N ALA A 122 -12.93 14.01 7.62
CA ALA A 122 -11.50 14.22 7.49
C ALA A 122 -10.67 12.97 7.87
N ASN A 123 -11.03 11.80 7.30
CA ASN A 123 -10.38 10.51 7.55
C ASN A 123 -10.37 10.05 9.02
N ARG A 124 -11.44 10.39 9.77
CA ARG A 124 -11.63 9.95 11.15
C ARG A 124 -13.05 9.45 11.36
N LEU A 125 -13.18 8.25 11.93
CA LEU A 125 -14.48 7.66 12.24
C LEU A 125 -15.20 8.48 13.31
N VAL A 126 -16.36 9.04 12.96
CA VAL A 126 -17.19 9.87 13.86
C VAL A 126 -18.51 9.21 14.24
N SER A 127 -19.01 8.28 13.41
CA SER A 127 -20.27 7.56 13.67
C SER A 127 -20.15 6.09 13.31
N THR A 128 -20.69 5.24 14.18
CA THR A 128 -20.78 3.79 13.98
C THR A 128 -22.23 3.33 13.99
N PRO A 129 -22.55 2.20 13.34
CA PRO A 129 -23.86 1.57 13.49
C PRO A 129 -24.12 1.22 14.97
N PRO A 130 -25.39 1.18 15.40
CA PRO A 130 -25.74 0.72 16.75
C PRO A 130 -25.20 -0.69 17.02
N GLY A 131 -24.74 -0.93 18.25
CA GLY A 131 -24.19 -2.22 18.68
C GLY A 131 -22.80 -2.56 18.13
N THR A 132 -22.09 -1.60 17.53
CA THR A 132 -20.74 -1.82 16.98
C THR A 132 -19.63 -1.66 18.02
N LEU A 133 -19.79 -0.70 18.92
CA LEU A 133 -18.83 -0.47 19.99
C LEU A 133 -19.16 -1.44 21.14
N GLN A 134 -18.17 -2.24 21.53
CA GLN A 134 -18.23 -2.99 22.78
C GLN A 134 -17.85 -2.00 23.88
N GLU A 135 -18.82 -1.65 24.73
CA GLU A 135 -18.56 -0.91 25.98
C GLU A 135 -17.79 -1.76 27.00
#